data_AF-A0A453DH22-F1
#
_entry.id   AF-A0A453DH22-F1
#
_cell.length_a   1.000
_cell.length_b   1.000
_cell.length_c   1.000
_cell.angle_alpha   90.00
_cell.angle_beta   90.00
_cell.angle_gamma   90.00
#
_symmetry.space_group_name_H-M   'P 1'
#
loop_
_entity.id
_entity.type
_entity.pdbx_description
1 polymer ?
#
loop_
_entity_poly.entity_id
_entity_poly.type
_entity_poly.pdbx_seq_one_letter_code
_entity_poly.pdbx_strand_id
1 'polypeptide(L)'
;PNSSGRGVRQFKTYLLHRLEKDEKETHRKLASTDAREIQRFYEQYCKKYLEGFQDRKPDEMGQYYQTASVLYDVLKTVSPPSGPDAKFDEYAEGVEKKKASFSHYNILPLNITSGPTQPVMEIPEIKAAVELLRWTQNLPMPRPDPTSVPQEIEGPVVNDLLDWLWQTFGFQKGNVENQKEHLILLLANMDMRGIDSARQGERQIHMV
;
A
#
# COMPACT_ATOMS: atom_id res chain seq x y z
N PRO A 1 24.80 -9.36 15.01
CA PRO A 1 24.48 -10.81 15.01
C PRO A 1 24.97 -11.48 13.71
N ASN A 2 26.07 -12.24 13.76
CA ASN A 2 26.64 -12.88 12.57
C ASN A 2 25.92 -14.21 12.31
N SER A 3 25.13 -14.27 11.25
CA SER A 3 24.37 -15.44 10.83
C SER A 3 25.28 -16.51 10.20
N SER A 4 25.95 -17.31 11.03
CA SER A 4 26.95 -18.32 10.65
C SER A 4 26.54 -19.77 10.98
N GLY A 5 25.30 -20.00 11.40
CA GLY A 5 24.79 -21.33 11.76
C GLY A 5 24.87 -22.33 10.60
N ARG A 6 25.02 -23.63 10.93
CA ARG A 6 25.14 -24.73 9.95
C ARG A 6 24.01 -24.75 8.92
N GLY A 7 22.76 -24.48 9.33
CA GLY A 7 21.61 -24.43 8.43
C GLY A 7 21.69 -23.28 7.41
N VAL A 8 22.15 -22.10 7.84
CA VAL A 8 22.36 -20.93 6.94
C VAL A 8 23.45 -21.23 5.93
N ARG A 9 24.53 -21.93 6.36
CA ARG A 9 25.59 -22.35 5.44
C ARG A 9 25.07 -23.33 4.38
N GLN A 10 24.30 -24.34 4.79
CA GLN A 10 23.69 -25.30 3.86
C GLN A 10 22.76 -24.61 2.85
N PHE A 11 21.93 -23.68 3.32
CA PHE A 11 21.06 -22.89 2.44
C PHE A 11 21.85 -22.09 1.40
N LYS A 12 22.89 -21.36 1.84
CA LYS A 12 23.75 -20.57 0.93
C LYS A 12 24.45 -21.45 -0.11
N THR A 13 24.96 -22.62 0.30
CA THR A 13 25.60 -23.57 -0.63
C THR A 13 24.60 -24.12 -1.65
N TYR A 14 23.39 -24.49 -1.21
CA TYR A 14 22.35 -24.95 -2.12
C TYR A 14 21.92 -23.85 -3.10
N LEU A 15 21.73 -22.63 -2.60
CA LEU A 15 21.37 -21.47 -3.43
C LEU A 15 22.45 -21.18 -4.47
N LEU A 16 23.73 -21.21 -4.09
CA LEU A 16 24.84 -21.02 -5.03
C LEU A 16 24.83 -22.07 -6.15
N HIS A 17 24.71 -23.35 -5.79
CA HIS A 17 24.66 -24.43 -6.79
C HIS A 17 23.45 -24.30 -7.71
N ARG A 18 22.31 -23.84 -7.18
CA ARG A 18 21.11 -23.55 -7.98
C ARG A 18 21.37 -22.41 -8.96
N LEU A 19 22.00 -21.32 -8.52
CA LEU A 19 22.35 -20.18 -9.39
C LEU A 19 23.33 -20.59 -10.49
N GLU A 20 24.38 -21.36 -10.19
CA GLU A 20 25.36 -21.85 -11.19
C GLU A 20 24.72 -22.75 -12.26
N LYS A 21 23.70 -23.53 -11.87
CA LYS A 21 22.92 -24.33 -12.80
C LYS A 21 22.03 -23.44 -13.66
N ASP A 22 21.30 -22.52 -13.04
CA ASP A 22 20.36 -21.64 -13.72
C ASP A 22 21.07 -20.67 -14.68
N GLU A 23 22.33 -20.29 -14.43
CA GLU A 23 23.18 -19.52 -15.35
C GLU A 23 23.45 -20.25 -16.68
N LYS A 24 23.51 -21.58 -16.66
CA LYS A 24 23.70 -22.41 -17.87
C LYS A 24 22.40 -22.64 -18.63
N GLU A 25 21.29 -22.80 -17.90
CA GLU A 25 19.97 -23.13 -18.46
C GLU A 25 19.21 -21.89 -18.93
N THR A 26 19.46 -20.73 -18.31
CA THR A 26 18.75 -19.50 -18.60
C THR A 26 19.46 -18.72 -19.70
N HIS A 27 18.72 -18.41 -20.76
CA HIS A 27 19.21 -17.58 -21.85
C HIS A 27 18.45 -16.26 -21.89
N ARG A 28 19.20 -15.17 -22.05
CA ARG A 28 18.67 -13.83 -22.35
C ARG A 28 17.81 -13.86 -23.60
N LYS A 29 16.64 -13.21 -23.56
CA LYS A 29 15.66 -13.11 -24.65
C LYS A 29 15.31 -11.66 -24.98
N LEU A 30 15.36 -10.77 -24.00
CA LEU A 30 14.86 -9.39 -24.10
C LEU A 30 15.97 -8.37 -24.36
N ALA A 31 17.20 -8.63 -23.92
CA ALA A 31 18.32 -7.72 -24.06
C ALA A 31 19.69 -8.42 -24.12
N SER A 32 20.73 -7.64 -24.41
CA SER A 32 22.11 -8.11 -24.52
C SER A 32 22.87 -8.15 -23.19
N THR A 33 22.31 -7.63 -22.10
CA THR A 33 22.96 -7.57 -20.77
C THR A 33 21.93 -7.88 -19.71
N ASP A 34 22.34 -8.51 -18.61
CA ASP A 34 21.41 -8.97 -17.56
C ASP A 34 20.65 -7.81 -16.92
N ALA A 35 21.33 -6.69 -16.67
CA ALA A 35 20.68 -5.48 -16.15
C ALA A 35 19.56 -4.98 -17.08
N ARG A 36 19.81 -4.92 -18.40
CA ARG A 36 18.79 -4.51 -19.37
C ARG A 36 17.69 -5.55 -19.57
N GLU A 37 18.01 -6.84 -19.43
CA GLU A 37 17.04 -7.94 -19.49
C GLU A 37 16.03 -7.79 -18.35
N ILE A 38 16.52 -7.57 -17.13
CA ILE A 38 15.71 -7.38 -15.92
C ILE A 38 14.88 -6.09 -16.03
N GLN A 39 15.47 -5.00 -16.54
CA GLN A 39 14.76 -3.74 -16.80
C GLN A 39 13.59 -3.94 -17.78
N ARG A 40 13.83 -4.59 -18.93
CA ARG A 40 12.80 -4.90 -19.93
C ARG A 40 11.72 -5.82 -19.37
N PHE A 41 12.11 -6.80 -18.55
CA PHE A 41 11.17 -7.71 -17.91
C PHE A 41 10.27 -6.97 -16.91
N TYR A 42 10.84 -6.07 -16.11
CA TYR A 42 10.07 -5.25 -15.18
C TYR A 42 9.00 -4.41 -15.91
N GLU A 43 9.38 -3.72 -16.99
CA GLU A 43 8.43 -2.98 -17.84
C GLU A 43 7.32 -3.88 -18.37
N GLN A 44 7.69 -5.03 -18.94
CA GLN A 44 6.75 -5.96 -19.52
C GLN A 44 5.80 -6.54 -18.47
N TYR A 45 6.31 -6.86 -17.28
CA TYR A 45 5.52 -7.35 -16.16
C TYR A 45 4.50 -6.30 -15.73
N CYS A 46 4.95 -5.08 -15.51
CA CYS A 46 4.11 -3.97 -15.08
C CYS A 46 3.00 -3.68 -16.11
N LYS A 47 3.36 -3.59 -17.40
CA LYS A 47 2.38 -3.41 -18.47
C LYS A 47 1.38 -4.56 -18.58
N LYS A 48 1.81 -5.80 -18.37
CA LYS A 48 0.95 -6.99 -18.52
C LYS A 48 0.02 -7.21 -17.33
N TYR A 49 0.46 -6.89 -16.13
CA TYR A 49 -0.25 -7.25 -14.89
C TYR A 49 -0.84 -6.05 -14.14
N LEU A 50 -0.31 -4.84 -14.32
CA LEU A 50 -0.75 -3.64 -13.61
C LEU A 50 -1.56 -2.68 -14.50
N GLU A 51 -1.34 -2.69 -15.82
CA GLU A 51 -2.14 -1.92 -16.78
C GLU A 51 -3.30 -2.76 -17.33
N GLY A 52 -4.53 -2.26 -17.23
CA GLY A 52 -5.68 -2.80 -17.99
C GLY A 52 -6.59 -3.81 -17.29
N PHE A 53 -6.88 -3.67 -15.99
CA PHE A 53 -7.75 -4.61 -15.27
C PHE A 53 -8.76 -3.93 -14.37
N GLN A 54 -10.01 -3.82 -14.85
CA GLN A 54 -11.15 -3.50 -13.99
C GLN A 54 -11.82 -4.77 -13.40
N ASP A 55 -11.53 -5.97 -13.95
CA ASP A 55 -12.27 -7.20 -13.62
C ASP A 55 -11.52 -8.23 -12.75
N ARG A 56 -10.32 -7.92 -12.24
CA ARG A 56 -9.52 -8.88 -11.45
C ARG A 56 -9.86 -8.84 -9.97
N LYS A 57 -9.73 -9.99 -9.29
CA LYS A 57 -9.97 -10.10 -7.85
C LYS A 57 -8.93 -9.27 -7.06
N PRO A 58 -9.34 -8.61 -5.96
CA PRO A 58 -8.42 -7.83 -5.13
C PRO A 58 -7.21 -8.61 -4.62
N ASP A 59 -7.39 -9.88 -4.22
CA ASP A 59 -6.30 -10.73 -3.71
C ASP A 59 -5.22 -10.99 -4.77
N GLU A 60 -5.64 -11.27 -6.00
CA GLU A 60 -4.72 -11.48 -7.14
C GLU A 60 -3.98 -10.18 -7.49
N MET A 61 -4.69 -9.04 -7.44
CA MET A 61 -4.09 -7.73 -7.64
C MET A 61 -3.02 -7.43 -6.59
N GLY A 62 -3.29 -7.74 -5.32
CA GLY A 62 -2.30 -7.62 -4.25
C GLY A 62 -1.02 -8.43 -4.51
N GLN A 63 -1.16 -9.65 -5.01
CA GLN A 63 0.00 -10.48 -5.38
C GLN A 63 0.81 -9.87 -6.54
N TYR A 64 0.15 -9.28 -7.54
CA TYR A 64 0.84 -8.63 -8.66
C TYR A 64 1.60 -7.37 -8.23
N TYR A 65 0.99 -6.52 -7.39
CA TYR A 65 1.68 -5.35 -6.83
C TYR A 65 2.84 -5.77 -5.91
N GLN A 66 2.67 -6.82 -5.12
CA GLN A 66 3.77 -7.39 -4.31
C GLN A 66 4.92 -7.90 -5.18
N THR A 67 4.61 -8.59 -6.27
CA THR A 67 5.63 -9.11 -7.18
C THR A 67 6.34 -7.96 -7.90
N ALA A 68 5.61 -6.95 -8.38
CA ALA A 68 6.20 -5.78 -9.03
C ALA A 68 7.14 -5.00 -8.10
N SER A 69 6.75 -4.84 -6.83
CA SER A 69 7.59 -4.27 -5.77
C SER A 69 8.93 -5.02 -5.64
N VAL A 70 8.88 -6.34 -5.48
CA VAL A 70 10.09 -7.18 -5.36
C VAL A 70 10.93 -7.14 -6.64
N LEU A 71 10.31 -7.10 -7.82
CA LEU A 71 11.04 -6.99 -9.09
C LEU A 71 11.78 -5.66 -9.22
N TYR A 72 11.22 -4.57 -8.69
CA TYR A 72 11.90 -3.28 -8.67
C TYR A 72 13.09 -3.27 -7.69
N ASP A 73 12.97 -3.92 -6.52
CA ASP A 73 14.13 -4.11 -5.61
C ASP A 73 15.27 -4.84 -6.34
N VAL A 74 14.94 -5.92 -7.06
CA VAL A 74 15.93 -6.65 -7.87
C VAL A 74 16.54 -5.72 -8.93
N LEU A 75 15.73 -4.96 -9.67
CA LEU A 75 16.22 -4.00 -10.67
C LEU A 75 17.19 -2.99 -10.07
N LYS A 76 16.88 -2.45 -8.89
CA LYS A 76 17.76 -1.52 -8.17
C LYS A 76 19.09 -2.16 -7.79
N THR A 77 19.09 -3.44 -7.38
CA THR A 77 20.32 -4.15 -7.02
C THR A 77 21.22 -4.50 -8.20
N VAL A 78 20.66 -4.73 -9.39
CA VAL A 78 21.43 -5.10 -10.59
C VAL A 78 21.79 -3.90 -11.47
N SER A 79 21.22 -2.73 -11.17
CA SER A 79 21.51 -1.50 -11.90
C SER A 79 22.87 -0.92 -11.50
N PRO A 80 23.55 -0.21 -12.42
CA PRO A 80 24.80 0.50 -12.11
C PRO A 80 24.61 1.50 -10.95
N PRO A 81 25.69 1.98 -10.31
CA PRO A 81 25.62 2.91 -9.17
C PRO A 81 24.96 4.26 -9.49
N SER A 82 24.76 4.57 -10.77
CA SER A 82 23.92 5.69 -11.24
C SER A 82 22.42 5.46 -11.05
N GLY A 83 22.01 4.27 -10.61
CA GLY A 83 20.62 3.85 -10.47
C GLY A 83 19.97 3.43 -11.79
N PRO A 84 18.76 2.84 -11.73
CA PRO A 84 17.88 2.74 -12.89
C PRO A 84 17.44 4.15 -13.35
N ASP A 85 16.91 4.27 -14.57
CA ASP A 85 16.39 5.57 -15.04
C ASP A 85 15.33 6.10 -14.08
N ALA A 86 15.32 7.42 -13.80
CA ALA A 86 14.39 8.07 -12.86
C ALA A 86 12.90 7.76 -13.13
N LYS A 87 12.55 7.43 -14.38
CA LYS A 87 11.22 6.98 -14.78
C LYS A 87 10.76 5.72 -14.02
N PHE A 88 11.68 4.80 -13.72
CA PHE A 88 11.36 3.58 -12.97
C PHE A 88 11.13 3.86 -11.50
N ASP A 89 11.82 4.84 -10.94
CA ASP A 89 11.65 5.23 -9.53
C ASP A 89 10.26 5.83 -9.31
N GLU A 90 9.84 6.76 -10.17
CA GLU A 90 8.49 7.34 -10.14
C GLU A 90 7.41 6.26 -10.32
N TYR A 91 7.64 5.34 -11.27
CA TYR A 91 6.71 4.24 -11.50
C TYR A 91 6.61 3.30 -10.30
N ALA A 92 7.74 2.93 -9.70
CA ALA A 92 7.81 2.07 -8.53
C ALA A 92 7.16 2.70 -7.30
N GLU A 93 7.30 4.02 -7.12
CA GLU A 93 6.57 4.74 -6.07
C GLU A 93 5.04 4.62 -6.26
N GLY A 94 4.57 4.73 -7.50
CA GLY A 94 3.16 4.48 -7.84
C GLY A 94 2.72 3.03 -7.54
N VAL A 95 3.59 2.05 -7.80
CA VAL A 95 3.36 0.64 -7.47
C VAL A 95 3.27 0.44 -5.96
N GLU A 96 4.16 1.02 -5.16
CA GLU A 96 4.13 0.92 -3.69
C GLU A 96 2.88 1.57 -3.09
N LYS A 97 2.49 2.76 -3.57
CA LYS A 97 1.26 3.43 -3.13
C LYS A 97 0.03 2.56 -3.39
N LYS A 98 -0.05 1.91 -4.55
CA LYS A 98 -1.16 1.01 -4.89
C LYS A 98 -1.06 -0.34 -4.19
N LYS A 99 0.14 -0.86 -3.93
CA LYS A 99 0.35 -2.09 -3.16
C LYS A 99 -0.21 -1.98 -1.75
N ALA A 100 -0.03 -0.82 -1.11
CA ALA A 100 -0.60 -0.54 0.22
C ALA A 100 -2.13 -0.71 0.25
N SER A 101 -2.81 -0.43 -0.86
CA SER A 101 -4.26 -0.64 -1.03
C SER A 101 -4.70 -2.11 -0.99
N PHE A 102 -3.78 -3.05 -1.16
CA PHE A 102 -4.05 -4.50 -1.16
C PHE A 102 -3.38 -5.21 0.02
N SER A 103 -3.14 -4.49 1.11
CA SER A 103 -2.59 -5.06 2.34
C SER A 103 -3.45 -6.25 2.81
N HIS A 104 -2.80 -7.32 3.28
CA HIS A 104 -3.44 -8.61 3.62
C HIS A 104 -4.31 -8.57 4.89
N TYR A 105 -4.38 -7.43 5.56
CA TYR A 105 -5.26 -7.27 6.71
C TYR A 105 -6.68 -7.04 6.22
N ASN A 106 -7.68 -7.51 6.97
CA ASN A 106 -9.10 -7.23 6.74
C ASN A 106 -9.45 -5.76 7.03
N ILE A 107 -8.57 -4.83 6.65
CA ILE A 107 -8.76 -3.42 6.89
C ILE A 107 -9.41 -2.82 5.66
N LEU A 108 -10.63 -2.31 5.83
CA LEU A 108 -11.34 -1.69 4.72
C LEU A 108 -10.48 -0.57 4.11
N PRO A 109 -10.30 -0.55 2.78
CA PRO A 109 -9.51 0.44 2.09
C PRO A 109 -10.18 1.83 2.02
N LEU A 110 -10.35 2.47 3.18
CA LEU A 110 -11.08 3.74 3.37
C LEU A 110 -10.24 4.98 3.01
N ASN A 111 -8.94 4.80 2.76
CA ASN A 111 -7.98 5.85 2.45
C ASN A 111 -7.51 5.87 0.99
N ILE A 112 -8.06 5.02 0.12
CA ILE A 112 -7.63 4.99 -1.28
C ILE A 112 -8.24 6.19 -2.02
N THR A 113 -7.43 7.23 -2.23
CA THR A 113 -7.70 8.30 -3.20
C THR A 113 -7.23 7.95 -4.62
N SER A 114 -6.34 6.97 -4.75
CA SER A 114 -5.71 6.58 -6.01
C SER A 114 -6.18 5.18 -6.43
N GLY A 115 -7.39 5.07 -6.97
CA GLY A 115 -7.98 3.82 -7.45
C GLY A 115 -9.49 3.92 -7.67
N PRO A 116 -10.15 2.84 -8.14
CA PRO A 116 -11.61 2.77 -8.18
C PRO A 116 -12.18 2.95 -6.76
N THR A 117 -13.22 3.78 -6.61
CA THR A 117 -13.93 3.90 -5.33
C THR A 117 -14.51 2.55 -4.95
N GLN A 118 -14.20 2.11 -3.73
CA GLN A 118 -14.68 0.82 -3.23
C GLN A 118 -16.18 0.92 -2.95
N PRO A 119 -17.00 -0.13 -3.19
CA PRO A 119 -18.45 -0.06 -3.00
C PRO A 119 -18.86 0.39 -1.59
N VAL A 120 -18.08 0.04 -0.56
CA VAL A 120 -18.30 0.50 0.82
C VAL A 120 -18.19 2.02 0.96
N MET A 121 -17.33 2.66 0.18
CA MET A 121 -17.20 4.11 0.14
C MET A 121 -18.38 4.77 -0.53
N GLU A 122 -19.31 4.06 -1.18
CA GLU A 122 -20.55 4.65 -1.71
C GLU A 122 -21.63 4.85 -0.64
N ILE A 123 -21.48 4.23 0.53
CA ILE A 123 -22.40 4.38 1.66
C ILE A 123 -22.23 5.80 2.26
N PRO A 124 -23.29 6.62 2.31
CA PRO A 124 -23.18 8.02 2.71
C PRO A 124 -22.70 8.17 4.17
N GLU A 125 -23.11 7.29 5.07
CA GLU A 125 -22.70 7.32 6.47
C GLU A 125 -21.21 6.98 6.64
N ILE A 126 -20.68 6.09 5.79
CA ILE A 126 -19.24 5.81 5.72
C ILE A 126 -18.49 7.03 5.17
N LYS A 127 -18.98 7.67 4.10
CA LYS A 127 -18.39 8.91 3.56
C LYS A 127 -18.32 10.00 4.63
N ALA A 128 -19.43 10.24 5.33
CA ALA A 128 -19.52 11.24 6.39
C ALA A 128 -18.55 10.95 7.54
N ALA A 129 -18.45 9.70 7.98
CA ALA A 129 -17.50 9.30 9.03
C ALA A 129 -16.03 9.49 8.61
N VAL A 130 -15.69 9.17 7.35
CA VAL A 130 -14.35 9.43 6.80
C VAL A 130 -14.05 10.92 6.74
N GLU A 131 -14.98 11.73 6.23
CA GLU A 131 -14.83 13.19 6.16
C GLU A 131 -14.68 13.83 7.55
N LEU A 132 -15.42 13.33 8.54
CA LEU A 132 -15.31 13.78 9.92
C LEU A 132 -13.89 13.57 10.48
N LEU A 133 -13.27 12.41 10.20
CA LEU A 133 -11.90 12.15 10.63
C LEU A 133 -10.86 12.98 9.89
N ARG A 134 -11.14 13.36 8.64
CA ARG A 134 -10.27 14.29 7.86
C ARG A 134 -10.34 15.72 8.37
N TRP A 135 -11.35 16.07 9.16
CA TRP A 135 -11.52 17.41 9.69
C TRP A 135 -10.51 17.74 10.80
N THR A 136 -9.27 18.03 10.39
CA THR A 136 -8.10 18.23 11.26
C THR A 136 -7.51 19.64 11.13
N GLN A 137 -8.28 20.60 10.63
CA GLN A 137 -7.81 21.92 10.17
C GLN A 137 -7.05 22.76 11.21
N ASN A 138 -7.08 22.40 12.49
CA ASN A 138 -6.43 23.13 13.58
C ASN A 138 -5.38 22.32 14.36
N LEU A 139 -4.98 21.14 13.87
CA LEU A 139 -3.93 20.37 14.54
C LEU A 139 -2.54 20.91 14.17
N PRO A 140 -1.61 21.05 15.14
CA PRO A 140 -0.25 21.46 14.84
C PRO A 140 0.45 20.37 14.01
N MET A 141 1.34 20.74 13.09
CA MET A 141 2.05 19.75 12.28
C MET A 141 2.85 18.79 13.19
N PRO A 142 2.78 17.47 12.99
CA PRO A 142 3.62 16.51 13.71
C PRO A 142 5.10 16.88 13.51
N ARG A 143 5.88 16.82 14.59
CA ARG A 143 7.32 17.12 14.48
C ARG A 143 8.01 15.99 13.73
N PRO A 144 8.87 16.28 12.74
CA PRO A 144 9.72 15.25 12.15
C PRO A 144 10.62 14.67 13.24
N ASP A 145 10.68 13.34 13.33
CA ASP A 145 11.56 12.66 14.27
C ASP A 145 13.03 12.95 13.88
N PRO A 146 13.87 13.48 14.79
CA PRO A 146 15.27 13.76 14.50
C PRO A 146 16.11 12.50 14.23
N THR A 147 15.57 11.29 14.47
CA THR A 147 16.27 10.01 14.27
C THR A 147 15.93 9.31 12.95
N SER A 148 14.88 9.72 12.25
CA SER A 148 14.61 9.26 10.89
C SER A 148 15.52 10.00 9.90
N VAL A 149 16.34 9.25 9.18
CA VAL A 149 17.20 9.71 8.06
C VAL A 149 16.47 10.72 7.17
N PRO A 150 17.17 11.73 6.61
CA PRO A 150 16.57 12.73 5.75
C PRO A 150 16.19 12.06 4.42
N GLN A 151 15.01 11.47 4.37
CA GLN A 151 14.40 11.15 3.10
C GLN A 151 13.81 12.47 2.59
N GLU A 152 14.40 12.98 1.52
CA GLU A 152 13.86 14.04 0.67
C GLU A 152 12.53 13.56 0.09
N ILE A 153 11.49 13.55 0.93
CA ILE A 153 10.12 13.19 0.57
C ILE A 153 9.26 14.23 1.25
N GLU A 154 8.31 14.75 0.48
CA GLU A 154 7.26 15.69 0.90
C GLU A 154 6.91 15.52 2.38
N GLY A 155 6.80 16.65 3.10
CA GLY A 155 6.56 16.66 4.54
C GLY A 155 5.39 15.77 4.98
N PRO A 156 5.32 15.39 6.26
CA PRO A 156 4.38 14.39 6.78
C PRO A 156 2.96 14.63 6.26
N VAL A 157 2.49 13.79 5.34
CA VAL A 157 1.15 13.90 4.76
C VAL A 157 0.16 13.39 5.81
N VAL A 158 -0.43 14.31 6.55
CA VAL A 158 -1.49 14.03 7.52
C VAL A 158 -2.83 14.09 6.79
N ASN A 159 -3.46 12.94 6.54
CA ASN A 159 -4.76 12.92 5.87
C ASN A 159 -5.93 13.04 6.85
N ASP A 160 -5.75 12.60 8.09
CA ASP A 160 -6.81 12.54 9.11
C ASP A 160 -6.25 12.54 10.54
N LEU A 161 -7.16 12.54 11.51
CA LEU A 161 -6.85 12.58 12.93
C LEU A 161 -5.97 11.40 13.39
N LEU A 162 -6.19 10.20 12.87
CA LEU A 162 -5.43 9.03 13.29
C LEU A 162 -4.04 9.01 12.64
N ASP A 163 -3.91 9.46 11.39
CA ASP A 163 -2.61 9.73 10.76
C ASP A 163 -1.81 10.77 11.57
N TRP A 164 -2.49 11.79 12.11
CA TRP A 164 -1.88 12.79 12.97
C TRP A 164 -1.39 12.20 14.30
N LEU A 165 -2.23 11.41 14.98
CA LEU A 165 -1.89 10.73 16.23
C LEU A 165 -0.73 9.74 16.04
N TRP A 166 -0.76 8.99 14.95
CA TRP A 166 0.29 8.07 14.57
C TRP A 166 1.65 8.76 14.49
N GLN A 167 1.72 9.86 13.73
CA GLN A 167 2.96 10.59 13.50
C GLN A 167 3.44 11.36 14.75
N THR A 168 2.51 11.80 15.60
CA THR A 168 2.85 12.54 16.82
C THR A 168 3.37 11.65 17.94
N PHE A 169 2.80 10.44 18.08
CA PHE A 169 3.09 9.55 19.22
C PHE A 169 3.86 8.28 18.84
N GLY A 170 4.07 8.01 17.55
CA GLY A 170 4.83 6.85 17.09
C GLY A 170 4.10 5.51 17.26
N PHE A 171 2.76 5.51 17.16
CA PHE A 171 1.99 4.26 17.20
C PHE A 171 2.40 3.30 16.07
N GLN A 172 2.14 2.01 16.23
CA GLN A 172 2.35 1.07 15.13
C GLN A 172 1.29 1.29 14.04
N LYS A 173 1.71 1.49 12.79
CA LYS A 173 0.82 1.84 11.67
C LYS A 173 -0.38 0.90 11.52
N GLY A 174 -0.15 -0.42 11.59
CA GLY A 174 -1.25 -1.41 11.47
C GLY A 174 -2.29 -1.31 12.57
N ASN A 175 -1.90 -0.94 13.81
CA ASN A 175 -2.85 -0.74 14.91
C ASN A 175 -3.70 0.51 14.66
N VAL A 176 -3.09 1.56 14.12
CA VAL A 176 -3.77 2.81 13.77
C VAL A 176 -4.80 2.56 12.67
N GLU A 177 -4.41 1.87 11.59
CA GLU A 177 -5.29 1.52 10.48
C GLU A 177 -6.49 0.68 10.95
N ASN A 178 -6.25 -0.33 11.79
CA ASN A 178 -7.31 -1.17 12.35
C ASN A 178 -8.27 -0.38 13.26
N GLN A 179 -7.75 0.50 14.12
CA GLN A 179 -8.59 1.32 14.99
C GLN A 179 -9.39 2.36 14.22
N LYS A 180 -8.80 2.89 13.16
CA LYS A 180 -9.47 3.84 12.27
C LYS A 180 -10.68 3.21 11.60
N GLU A 181 -10.53 2.01 11.03
CA GLU A 181 -11.67 1.29 10.45
C GLU A 181 -12.77 1.05 11.47
N HIS A 182 -12.41 0.53 12.64
CA HIS A 182 -13.37 0.27 13.71
C HIS A 182 -14.16 1.53 14.09
N LEU A 183 -13.49 2.67 14.21
CA LEU A 183 -14.12 3.95 14.52
C LEU A 183 -15.06 4.41 13.39
N ILE A 184 -14.65 4.28 12.12
CA ILE A 184 -15.48 4.64 10.97
C ILE A 184 -16.75 3.80 10.94
N LEU A 185 -16.64 2.48 11.11
CA LEU A 185 -17.78 1.57 11.14
C LEU A 185 -18.73 1.89 12.30
N LEU A 186 -18.19 2.24 13.48
CA LEU A 186 -18.99 2.62 14.63
C LEU A 186 -19.77 3.91 14.37
N LEU A 187 -19.11 4.95 13.86
CA LEU A 187 -19.73 6.24 13.54
C LEU A 187 -20.83 6.08 12.48
N ALA A 188 -20.54 5.37 11.40
CA ALA A 188 -21.54 5.10 10.36
C ALA A 188 -22.74 4.31 10.91
N ASN A 189 -22.49 3.30 11.75
CA ASN A 189 -23.56 2.53 12.41
C ASN A 189 -24.44 3.38 13.32
N MET A 190 -23.86 4.37 14.02
CA MET A 190 -24.61 5.29 14.86
C MET A 190 -25.49 6.23 14.01
N ASP A 191 -24.95 6.76 12.93
CA ASP A 191 -25.67 7.68 12.04
C ASP A 191 -26.86 6.99 11.35
N MET A 192 -26.66 5.77 10.82
CA MET A 192 -27.73 4.96 10.24
C MET A 192 -28.90 4.75 11.23
N ARG A 193 -28.59 4.44 12.49
CA ARG A 193 -29.62 4.23 13.54
C ARG A 193 -30.32 5.54 13.96
N GLY A 194 -29.59 6.65 13.97
CA GLY A 194 -30.15 7.97 14.25
C GLY A 194 -31.17 8.39 13.19
N ILE A 195 -30.85 8.16 11.92
CA ILE A 195 -31.74 8.41 10.78
C ILE A 195 -33.01 7.56 10.86
N ASP A 196 -32.89 6.28 11.20
CA ASP A 196 -34.05 5.39 11.34
C ASP A 196 -34.98 5.82 12.48
N SER A 197 -34.41 6.31 13.58
CA SER A 197 -35.16 6.81 14.73
C SER A 197 -35.88 8.14 14.41
N ALA A 198 -35.24 9.03 13.66
CA ALA A 198 -35.84 10.28 13.20
C ALA A 198 -36.98 10.06 12.19
N ARG A 199 -36.79 9.13 11.24
CA ARG A 199 -37.81 8.75 10.24
C ARG A 199 -39.02 8.06 10.86
N GLN A 200 -38.83 7.27 11.93
CA GLN A 200 -39.95 6.71 12.71
C GLN A 200 -40.73 7.80 13.44
N GLY A 201 -40.04 8.81 13.99
CA GLY A 201 -40.66 9.99 14.59
C GLY A 201 -41.59 10.71 13.61
N GLU A 202 -41.11 11.07 12.42
CA GLU A 202 -41.89 11.80 11.41
C GLU A 202 -43.14 11.05 10.89
N ARG A 203 -43.05 9.73 10.71
CA ARG A 203 -44.20 8.91 10.32
C ARG A 203 -45.31 8.88 11.37
N GLN A 204 -44.96 9.06 12.64
CA GLN A 204 -45.92 9.08 13.74
C GLN A 204 -46.64 10.43 13.86
N ILE A 205 -46.04 11.53 13.37
CA ILE A 205 -46.65 12.88 13.34
C ILE A 205 -47.67 13.00 12.19
N HIS A 206 -47.53 12.23 11.11
CA HIS A 206 -48.45 12.25 9.96
C HIS A 206 -49.67 11.31 10.06
N MET A 207 -49.80 10.55 11.16
CA MET A 207 -50.96 9.67 11.41
C MET A 207 -51.81 10.13 12.61
N VAL A 208 -51.86 11.44 12.87
CA VAL A 208 -52.74 12.07 13.88
C VAL A 208 -53.66 13.08 13.21
#